data_AF-A0A8X7UEI1-F1
#
_entry.id   AF-A0A8X7UEI1-F1
#
_cell.length_a   1.000
_cell.length_b   1.000
_cell.length_c   1.000
_cell.angle_alpha   90.00
_cell.angle_beta   90.00
_cell.angle_gamma   90.00
#
_symmetry.space_group_name_H-M   'P 1'
#
loop_
_entity.id
_entity.type
_entity.pdbx_description
1 polymer ?
#
loop_
_entity_poly.entity_id
_entity_poly.type
_entity_poly.pdbx_seq_one_letter_code
_entity_poly.pdbx_strand_id
1 'polypeptide(L)'
;MFPKVKLKLVKEVYEALRSSRRWNEILLIITHDEHGGFYDHVATPVGGVPNPDGFLDLMNRISFNWLGVRVPIFFISPWIQRGTCKLNC
;
A
#
# COMPACT_ATOMS: atom_id res chain seq x y z
N MET A 1 10.05 -16.58 -2.61
CA MET A 1 9.32 -17.30 -1.54
C MET A 1 9.02 -16.31 -0.43
N PHE A 2 7.75 -15.97 -0.18
CA PHE A 2 7.40 -15.04 0.90
C PHE A 2 7.75 -15.69 2.25
N PRO A 3 8.54 -15.04 3.11
CA PRO A 3 8.89 -15.60 4.41
C PRO A 3 7.62 -15.75 5.25
N LYS A 4 7.37 -16.97 5.74
CA LYS A 4 6.18 -17.33 6.56
C LYS A 4 5.98 -16.41 7.77
N VAL A 5 7.02 -15.71 8.21
CA VAL A 5 7.02 -14.74 9.30
C VAL A 5 6.10 -13.54 9.02
N LYS A 6 6.09 -12.99 7.79
CA LYS A 6 5.29 -11.80 7.46
C LYS A 6 3.79 -12.08 7.59
N LEU A 7 3.33 -13.22 7.06
CA LEU A 7 1.92 -13.60 7.11
C LEU A 7 1.45 -13.91 8.54
N LYS A 8 2.34 -14.46 9.37
CA LYS A 8 2.05 -14.72 10.79
C LYS A 8 1.77 -13.41 11.54
N LEU A 9 2.61 -12.40 11.37
CA LEU A 9 2.44 -11.10 12.02
C LEU A 9 1.11 -10.43 11.61
N VAL A 10 0.81 -10.41 10.31
CA VAL A 10 -0.44 -9.84 9.80
C VAL A 10 -1.65 -10.53 10.43
N LYS A 11 -1.63 -11.87 10.52
CA LYS A 11 -2.70 -12.63 11.15
C LYS A 11 -2.85 -12.26 12.62
N GLU A 12 -1.76 -12.24 13.38
CA GLU A 12 -1.79 -11.94 14.83
C GLU A 12 -2.36 -10.54 15.10
N VAL A 13 -1.94 -9.53 14.32
CA VAL A 13 -2.49 -8.17 14.42
C VAL A 13 -3.97 -8.15 14.05
N TYR A 14 -4.36 -8.80 12.96
CA TYR A 14 -5.77 -8.87 12.56
C TYR A 14 -6.65 -9.50 13.64
N GLU A 15 -6.26 -10.66 14.20
CA GLU A 15 -7.04 -11.34 15.24
C GLU A 15 -7.14 -10.50 16.53
N ALA A 16 -6.07 -9.81 16.92
CA ALA A 16 -6.08 -8.91 18.06
C ALA A 16 -7.06 -7.73 17.87
N LEU A 17 -7.05 -7.12 16.69
CA LEU A 17 -7.97 -6.03 16.37
C LEU A 17 -9.42 -6.52 16.26
N ARG A 18 -9.63 -7.67 15.61
CA ARG A 18 -10.95 -8.24 15.33
C ARG A 18 -11.69 -8.69 16.59
N SER A 19 -10.95 -9.20 17.57
CA SER A 19 -11.48 -9.62 18.88
C SER A 19 -11.69 -8.44 19.85
N SER A 20 -11.20 -7.25 19.53
CA SER A 20 -11.36 -6.06 20.37
C SER A 20 -12.81 -5.54 20.37
N ARG A 21 -13.22 -4.94 21.50
CA ARG A 21 -14.53 -4.24 21.62
C ARG A 21 -14.67 -3.07 20.64
N ARG A 22 -13.55 -2.54 20.15
CA ARG A 22 -13.48 -1.37 19.25
C ARG A 22 -13.48 -1.75 17.77
N TRP A 23 -13.65 -3.03 17.42
CA TRP A 23 -13.60 -3.47 16.02
C TRP A 23 -14.47 -2.63 15.07
N ASN A 24 -15.65 -2.21 15.53
CA ASN A 24 -16.58 -1.38 14.74
C ASN A 24 -16.12 0.08 14.55
N GLU A 25 -14.97 0.47 15.09
CA GLU A 25 -14.37 1.81 14.96
C GLU A 25 -12.98 1.75 14.31
N ILE A 26 -12.53 0.57 13.85
CA ILE A 26 -11.17 0.36 13.37
C ILE A 26 -11.15 0.23 11.84
N LEU A 27 -10.16 0.89 11.24
CA LEU A 27 -9.68 0.62 9.88
C LEU A 27 -8.24 0.14 9.97
N LEU A 28 -8.02 -1.14 9.64
CA LEU A 28 -6.68 -1.68 9.46
C LEU A 28 -6.24 -1.45 8.01
N ILE A 29 -5.10 -0.78 7.84
CA ILE A 29 -4.47 -0.54 6.55
C ILE A 29 -3.18 -1.35 6.50
N ILE A 30 -3.02 -2.18 5.47
CA ILE A 30 -1.78 -2.89 5.18
C ILE A 30 -1.25 -2.36 3.86
N THR A 31 -0.06 -1.76 3.91
CA THR A 31 0.65 -1.25 2.74
C THR A 31 2.04 -1.86 2.68
N HIS A 32 2.70 -1.69 1.53
CA HIS A 32 4.08 -2.08 1.32
C HIS A 32 4.85 -0.85 0.83
N ASP A 33 6.10 -0.73 1.24
CA ASP A 33 7.03 0.29 0.75
C ASP A 33 7.51 -0.05 -0.66
N GLU A 34 7.70 -1.34 -0.96
CA GLU A 34 8.21 -1.83 -2.24
C GLU A 34 7.43 -3.04 -2.79
N HIS A 35 7.54 -3.26 -4.10
CA HIS A 35 6.91 -4.40 -4.79
C HIS A 35 7.77 -5.69 -4.74
N GLY A 36 8.98 -5.62 -4.17
CA GLY A 36 9.87 -6.76 -3.99
C GLY A 36 10.65 -7.20 -5.24
N GLY A 37 10.78 -6.35 -6.26
CA GLY A 37 11.57 -6.62 -7.47
C GLY A 37 10.86 -7.48 -8.53
N PHE A 38 9.60 -7.86 -8.31
CA PHE A 38 8.77 -8.61 -9.26
C PHE A 38 8.22 -7.71 -10.37
N TYR A 39 8.12 -8.25 -11.58
CA TYR A 39 7.53 -7.54 -12.72
C TYR A 39 6.07 -7.13 -12.47
N ASP A 40 5.75 -5.87 -12.77
CA ASP A 40 4.39 -5.34 -12.87
C ASP A 40 4.15 -4.87 -14.32
N HIS A 41 3.05 -5.29 -14.91
CA HIS A 41 2.69 -4.96 -16.29
C HIS A 41 2.15 -3.52 -16.46
N VAL A 42 1.70 -2.88 -15.38
CA VAL A 42 1.18 -1.51 -15.45
C VAL A 42 2.32 -0.53 -15.37
N ALA A 43 2.49 0.25 -16.44
CA ALA A 43 3.44 1.34 -16.48
C ALA A 43 3.13 2.37 -15.38
N THR A 44 4.19 2.86 -14.75
CA THR A 44 4.08 3.85 -13.67
C THR A 44 3.52 5.17 -14.20
N PRO A 45 2.57 5.80 -13.50
CA PRO A 45 2.11 7.14 -13.88
C PRO A 45 3.23 8.16 -13.76
N VAL A 46 3.54 8.82 -14.88
CA VAL A 46 4.58 9.88 -14.97
C VAL A 46 3.98 11.25 -15.33
N GLY A 47 2.71 11.30 -15.72
CA GLY A 47 2.03 12.53 -16.11
C GLY A 47 1.33 13.19 -14.94
N GLY A 48 1.51 14.50 -14.78
CA GLY A 48 0.76 15.31 -13.81
C GLY A 48 1.05 15.02 -12.34
N VAL A 49 2.15 14.33 -12.04
CA VAL A 49 2.58 14.09 -10.65
C VAL A 49 3.35 15.32 -10.18
N PRO A 50 2.85 16.08 -9.19
CA PRO A 50 3.56 17.23 -8.68
C PRO A 50 4.83 16.78 -7.94
N ASN A 51 5.87 17.61 -8.01
CA ASN A 51 7.01 17.44 -7.14
C ASN A 51 6.51 17.61 -5.68
N PRO A 52 6.79 16.66 -4.77
CA PRO A 52 6.24 16.65 -3.42
C PRO A 52 6.67 17.85 -2.56
N ASP A 53 7.87 18.39 -2.76
CA ASP A 53 8.42 19.51 -2.00
C ASP A 53 8.81 20.72 -2.85
N GLY A 54 8.72 20.58 -4.18
CA GLY A 54 9.04 21.64 -5.14
C GLY A 54 10.54 21.84 -5.36
N PHE A 55 11.40 21.03 -4.75
CA PHE A 55 12.84 21.15 -4.88
C PHE A 55 13.41 20.17 -5.91
N LEU A 56 14.38 20.65 -6.68
CA LEU A 56 15.19 19.78 -7.53
C LEU A 56 16.33 19.22 -6.68
N ASP A 57 16.53 17.90 -6.70
CA ASP A 57 17.79 17.33 -6.24
C ASP A 57 18.90 17.80 -7.18
N LEU A 58 19.69 18.78 -6.71
CA LEU A 58 20.74 19.41 -7.49
C LEU A 58 21.91 18.46 -7.80
N MET A 59 22.12 17.42 -6.99
CA MET A 59 23.20 16.47 -7.20
C MET A 59 22.88 15.50 -8.33
N ASN A 60 21.65 14.96 -8.33
CA ASN A 60 21.25 13.95 -9.31
C ASN A 60 20.37 14.51 -10.45
N ARG A 61 20.00 15.80 -10.41
CA ARG A 61 19.06 16.45 -11.32
C ARG A 61 17.70 15.75 -11.39
N ILE A 62 17.22 15.25 -10.25
CA ILE A 62 15.95 14.54 -10.10
C ILE A 62 14.90 15.47 -9.50
N SER A 63 13.71 15.54 -10.11
CA SER A 63 12.60 16.41 -9.67
C SER A 63 11.45 15.66 -8.99
N PHE A 64 11.60 14.35 -8.76
CA PHE A 64 10.62 13.48 -8.10
C PHE A 64 9.17 13.68 -8.57
N ASN A 65 8.99 13.94 -9.87
CA ASN A 65 7.71 14.22 -10.52
C ASN A 65 7.12 12.97 -11.20
N TRP A 66 7.33 11.79 -10.60
CA TRP A 66 6.76 10.52 -11.04
C TRP A 66 6.42 9.66 -9.84
N LEU A 67 5.46 8.76 -9.99
CA LEU A 67 5.14 7.77 -8.96
C LEU A 67 6.08 6.58 -9.05
N GLY A 68 6.16 5.83 -7.95
CA GLY A 68 6.79 4.52 -7.91
C GLY A 68 5.89 3.42 -8.46
N VAL A 69 6.50 2.27 -8.71
CA VAL A 69 5.86 0.97 -8.97
C VAL A 69 4.70 0.67 -8.02
N ARG A 70 3.69 -0.07 -8.50
CA ARG A 70 2.53 -0.41 -7.66
C ARG A 70 2.93 -1.35 -6.54
N VAL A 71 2.27 -1.17 -5.41
CA VAL A 71 2.37 -2.03 -4.24
C VAL A 71 0.98 -2.52 -3.85
N PRO A 72 0.83 -3.73 -3.28
CA PRO A 72 -0.44 -4.18 -2.76
C PRO A 72 -0.89 -3.31 -1.57
N ILE A 73 -2.17 -2.96 -1.55
CA ILE A 73 -2.80 -2.26 -0.43
C ILE A 73 -4.10 -2.96 -0.03
N PHE A 74 -4.29 -3.13 1.28
CA PHE A 74 -5.50 -3.72 1.85
C PHE A 74 -6.13 -2.75 2.85
N PHE A 75 -7.44 -2.59 2.74
CA PHE A 75 -8.27 -1.89 3.71
C PHE A 75 -9.21 -2.89 4.36
N ILE A 76 -9.11 -3.06 5.68
CA ILE A 76 -9.84 -4.09 6.42
C ILE A 76 -10.63 -3.41 7.53
N SER A 77 -11.95 -3.46 7.44
CA SER A 77 -12.86 -2.81 8.37
C SER A 77 -14.28 -3.39 8.23
N PRO A 78 -15.10 -3.44 9.31
CA PRO A 78 -16.50 -3.87 9.19
C PRO A 78 -17.37 -2.93 8.35
N TRP A 79 -16.89 -1.72 8.06
CA TRP A 79 -17.57 -0.75 7.20
C TRP A 79 -17.37 -1.00 5.70
N ILE A 80 -16.47 -1.92 5.33
CA ILE A 80 -16.16 -2.23 3.93
C ILE A 80 -16.92 -3.49 3.52
N GLN A 81 -17.68 -3.42 2.43
CA GLN A 81 -18.37 -4.59 1.90
C GLN A 81 -17.35 -5.67 1.51
N ARG A 82 -17.62 -6.92 1.92
CA ARG A 82 -16.76 -8.05 1.59
C ARG A 82 -16.54 -8.15 0.08
N GLY A 83 -15.30 -8.37 -0.34
CA GLY A 83 -14.95 -8.59 -1.75
C GLY A 83 -14.87 -7.30 -2.58
N THR A 84 -14.94 -6.13 -1.95
CA THR A 84 -14.76 -4.85 -2.66
C THR A 84 -13.34 -4.72 -3.17
N CYS A 85 -13.19 -4.43 -4.46
CA CYS A 85 -11.93 -4.04 -5.08
C CYS A 85 -12.15 -2.75 -5.87
N LYS A 86 -11.33 -1.72 -5.59
CA LYS A 86 -11.55 -0.35 -6.10
C LYS A 86 -10.72 -0.01 -7.35
N LEU A 87 -9.78 -0.86 -7.73
CA LEU A 87 -9.13 -0.79 -9.04
C LEU A 87 -9.91 -1.71 -9.98
N ASN A 88 -10.20 -1.24 -11.19
CA ASN A 88 -10.88 -2.02 -12.25
C ASN A 88 -10.34 -3.46 -12.24
N CYS A 89 -11.21 -4.37 -11.79
CA CYS A 89 -10.97 -5.80 -11.79
C CYS A 89 -11.16 -6.33 -13.22
#